data_AF-A0A6G4ZR60-F1
#
_entry.id   AF-A0A6G4ZR60-F1
#
_cell.length_a   1.000
_cell.length_b   1.000
_cell.length_c   1.000
_cell.angle_alpha   90.00
_cell.angle_beta   90.00
_cell.angle_gamma   90.00
#
_symmetry.space_group_name_H-M   'P 1'
#
loop_
_entity.id
_entity.type
_entity.pdbx_description
1 polymer ?
#
loop_
_entity_poly.entity_id
_entity_poly.type
_entity_poly.pdbx_seq_one_letter_code
_entity_poly.pdbx_strand_id
1 'polypeptide(L)' 'EYTFYRHGKKVQKNVHYFPAIVSGALLLQPEEIRDGKWLSFEEAQEQLTFEEAKKVCRKIEELTKL' A
#
# COMPACT_ATOMS: atom_id res chain seq x y z
N GLU A 1 3.48 -7.37 -8.83
CA GLU A 1 3.28 -7.04 -10.25
C GLU A 1 1.79 -7.02 -10.55
N TYR A 2 1.32 -6.07 -11.36
CA TYR A 2 -0.04 -6.09 -11.88
C TYR A 2 -0.12 -5.43 -13.25
N THR A 3 -1.21 -5.69 -13.97
CA THR A 3 -1.48 -5.10 -15.27
C THR A 3 -2.81 -4.36 -15.24
N PHE A 4 -2.85 -3.17 -15.83
CA PHE A 4 -4.08 -2.39 -15.96
C PHE A 4 -4.12 -1.67 -17.30
N TYR A 5 -5.26 -1.09 -17.66
CA TYR A 5 -5.40 -0.26 -18.86
C TYR A 5 -5.47 1.22 -18.47
N ARG A 6 -4.69 2.05 -19.17
CA ARG A 6 -4.73 3.51 -19.04
C ARG A 6 -4.83 4.12 -20.43
N HIS A 7 -5.89 4.89 -20.70
CA HIS A 7 -6.19 5.46 -22.03
C HIS A 7 -6.13 4.41 -23.16
N GLY A 8 -6.72 3.23 -22.93
CA GLY A 8 -6.75 2.13 -23.89
C GLY A 8 -5.43 1.37 -24.05
N LYS A 9 -4.35 1.79 -23.41
CA LYS A 9 -3.05 1.10 -23.43
C LYS A 9 -2.90 0.17 -22.24
N LYS A 10 -2.48 -1.08 -22.50
CA LYS A 10 -2.11 -2.04 -21.47
C LYS A 10 -0.79 -1.60 -20.83
N VAL A 11 -0.78 -1.46 -19.52
CA VAL A 11 0.39 -1.07 -18.72
C VAL A 11 0.71 -2.21 -17.76
N GLN A 12 1.93 -2.74 -17.86
CA GLN A 12 2.50 -3.66 -16.90
C GLN A 12 3.27 -2.84 -15.86
N LYS A 13 2.91 -2.97 -14.58
CA LYS A 13 3.49 -2.17 -13.51
C LYS A 13 4.05 -3.04 -12.39
N ASN A 14 5.24 -2.66 -11.97
CA ASN A 14 5.96 -3.23 -10.83
C ASN A 14 6.17 -2.15 -9.77
N VAL A 15 5.95 -2.51 -8.50
CA VAL A 15 6.13 -1.64 -7.34
C VAL A 15 6.92 -2.43 -6.29
N HIS A 16 7.90 -1.77 -5.68
CA HIS A 16 8.75 -2.36 -4.64
C HIS A 16 8.57 -1.55 -3.36
N TYR A 17 8.35 -2.26 -2.25
CA TYR A 17 8.09 -1.68 -0.94
C TYR A 17 9.25 -2.01 0.01
N PHE A 18 9.62 -1.04 0.84
CA PHE A 18 10.63 -1.19 1.89
C PHE A 18 9.97 -0.90 3.25
N PRO A 19 9.87 -1.88 4.15
CA PRO A 19 9.34 -1.63 5.50
C PRO A 19 10.33 -0.76 6.28
N ALA A 20 9.81 0.21 7.03
CA ALA A 20 10.60 1.12 7.85
C ALA A 20 9.84 1.48 9.13
N ILE A 21 10.57 1.61 10.23
CA ILE A 21 10.07 2.25 11.45
C ILE A 21 10.27 3.75 11.26
N VAL A 22 9.20 4.53 11.40
CA VAL A 22 9.22 5.98 11.15
C VAL A 22 8.73 6.77 12.36
N SER A 23 9.13 8.03 12.45
CA SER A 23 8.71 8.97 13.48
C SER A 23 8.51 10.37 12.88
N GLY A 24 7.80 11.25 13.59
CA GLY A 24 7.49 12.61 13.15
C GLY A 24 6.01 12.83 12.82
N ALA A 25 5.69 14.00 12.29
CA ALA A 25 4.33 14.36 11.91
C ALA A 25 4.00 13.84 10.50
N LEU A 26 2.79 13.29 10.33
CA LEU A 26 2.29 12.90 9.02
C LEU A 26 1.88 14.16 8.24
N LEU A 27 2.55 14.43 7.13
CA LEU A 27 2.24 15.53 6.21
C LEU A 27 1.88 14.94 4.84
N LEU A 28 0.63 15.10 4.41
CA LEU A 28 0.13 14.57 3.14
C LEU A 28 0.34 15.59 2.01
N GLN A 29 0.59 15.09 0.80
CA GLN A 29 0.59 15.89 -0.43
C GLN A 29 -0.81 15.82 -1.05
N PRO A 30 -1.65 16.85 -0.91
CA PRO A 30 -3.07 16.77 -1.27
C PRO A 30 -3.32 16.56 -2.77
N GLU A 31 -2.35 16.87 -3.62
CA GLU A 31 -2.41 16.64 -5.07
C GLU A 31 -2.34 15.15 -5.43
N GLU A 32 -1.74 14.32 -4.56
CA GLU A 32 -1.56 12.88 -4.78
C GLU A 32 -2.37 12.01 -3.81
N ILE A 33 -2.51 12.45 -2.56
CA ILE A 33 -3.07 11.67 -1.46
C ILE A 33 -4.26 12.41 -0.86
N ARG A 34 -5.45 11.83 -0.99
CA ARG A 34 -6.69 12.41 -0.49
C ARG A 34 -6.85 12.33 1.03
N ASP A 35 -6.38 11.25 1.64
CA ASP A 35 -6.53 10.96 3.08
C ASP A 35 -5.43 9.98 3.53
N GLY A 36 -5.13 9.95 4.84
CA GLY A 36 -4.10 9.10 5.43
C GLY A 36 -4.43 8.74 6.88
N LYS A 37 -4.28 7.46 7.22
CA LYS A 37 -4.60 6.92 8.55
C LYS A 37 -3.54 5.92 8.99
N TRP A 38 -3.24 5.91 10.28
CA TRP A 38 -2.49 4.84 10.92
C TRP A 38 -3.47 3.75 11.35
N LEU A 39 -3.21 2.52 10.92
CA LEU A 39 -4.06 1.35 11.18
C LEU A 39 -3.17 0.16 11.53
N SER A 40 -3.73 -0.80 12.26
CA SER A 40 -3.13 -2.13 12.37
C SER A 40 -3.14 -2.86 11.03
N PHE A 41 -2.35 -3.94 10.91
CA PHE A 41 -2.34 -4.75 9.68
C PHE A 41 -3.69 -5.41 9.39
N GLU A 42 -4.44 -5.79 10.42
CA GLU A 42 -5.79 -6.37 10.28
C GLU A 42 -6.77 -5.34 9.71
N GLU A 43 -6.89 -4.17 10.36
CA GLU A 43 -7.77 -3.09 9.89
C GLU A 43 -7.39 -2.60 8.48
N ALA A 44 -6.10 -2.52 8.17
CA ALA A 44 -5.65 -2.14 6.84
C ALA A 44 -6.10 -3.13 5.77
N GLN A 45 -6.08 -4.44 6.05
CA GLN A 45 -6.52 -5.47 5.10
C GLN A 45 -8.02 -5.37 4.76
N GLU A 46 -8.85 -4.92 5.70
CA GLU A 46 -10.28 -4.69 5.48
C GLU A 46 -10.55 -3.49 4.56
N GLN A 47 -9.70 -2.47 4.59
CA GLN A 47 -9.85 -1.24 3.80
C GLN A 47 -9.24 -1.35 2.40
N LEU A 48 -8.22 -2.20 2.22
CA LEU A 48 -7.55 -2.37 0.93
C LEU A 48 -8.48 -3.04 -0.08
N THR A 49 -8.58 -2.47 -1.29
CA THR A 49 -9.41 -3.02 -2.36
C THR A 49 -8.61 -3.85 -3.36
N PHE A 50 -7.33 -3.53 -3.58
CA PHE A 50 -6.45 -4.23 -4.51
C PHE A 50 -5.79 -5.44 -3.85
N GLU A 51 -5.89 -6.61 -4.51
CA GLU A 51 -5.36 -7.87 -4.00
C GLU A 51 -3.83 -7.86 -3.86
N GLU A 52 -3.11 -7.17 -4.76
CA GLU A 52 -1.66 -7.02 -4.67
C GLU A 52 -1.25 -6.26 -3.41
N ALA A 53 -2.00 -5.22 -3.02
CA ALA A 53 -1.74 -4.47 -1.80
C ALA A 53 -2.03 -5.32 -0.55
N LYS A 54 -3.14 -6.08 -0.54
CA LYS A 54 -3.44 -7.03 0.55
C LYS A 54 -2.35 -8.08 0.72
N LYS A 55 -1.79 -8.59 -0.39
CA LYS A 55 -0.67 -9.55 -0.36
C LYS A 55 0.59 -8.95 0.24
N VAL A 56 0.92 -7.70 -0.10
CA VAL A 56 2.06 -7.00 0.52
C VAL A 56 1.82 -6.82 2.02
N CYS A 57 0.62 -6.37 2.41
CA CYS A 57 0.24 -6.16 3.81
C CYS A 57 0.41 -7.44 4.64
N ARG A 58 -0.17 -8.56 4.18
CA ARG A 58 -0.03 -9.89 4.81
C ARG A 58 1.42 -10.35 4.91
N LYS A 59 2.19 -10.17 3.84
CA LYS A 59 3.61 -10.55 3.83
C LYS A 59 4.41 -9.77 4.86
N ILE A 60 4.17 -8.46 5.01
CA ILE A 60 4.87 -7.67 6.03
C ILE A 60 4.43 -8.10 7.42
N GLU A 61 3.13 -8.27 7.65
CA GLU A 61 2.60 -8.76 8.93
C GLU A 61 3.28 -10.06 9.36
N GLU A 62 3.41 -11.04 8.45
CA GLU A 62 4.13 -12.30 8.69
C GLU A 62 5.62 -12.10 9.01
N LEU A 63 6.31 -11.21 8.29
CA LEU A 63 7.74 -10.91 8.50
C LEU A 63 8.00 -10.14 9.80
N THR A 64 7.02 -9.37 10.27
CA THR A 64 7.12 -8.52 11.46
C THR A 64 6.40 -9.11 12.67
N LYS A 65 6.02 -10.39 12.65
CA LYS A 65 5.64 -11.13 13.86
C LYS A 65 6.86 -11.15 14.79
N LEU A 66 6.94 -10.14 15.65
CA LEU A 66 7.81 -10.08 16.83
C LEU A 66 7.40 -11.15 17.84
#